data_AF-A0A8T1H8B4-F1
#
_entry.id   AF-A0A8T1H8B4-F1
#
_cell.length_a   1.000
_cell.length_b   1.000
_cell.length_c   1.000
_cell.angle_alpha   90.00
_cell.angle_beta   90.00
_cell.angle_gamma   90.00
#
_symmetry.space_group_name_H-M   'P 1'
#
loop_
_entity.id
_entity.type
_entity.pdbx_description
1 polymer ?
#
loop_
_entity_poly.entity_id
_entity_poly.type
_entity_poly.pdbx_seq_one_letter_code
_entity_poly.pdbx_strand_id
1 'polypeptide(L)'
;MALTLYASEAAELQSPPPFAASDHWVSNFMHRFEISLCRRTNLTVLDDDVLVNRAVCYMSFLREQVPTINLEKTVLMDETAVYFEDARASTLDITGARYVVVRSTGFASMRITVVIAVSATGRKLLVW
;
A
#
# COMPACT_ATOMS: atom_id res chain seq x y z
N MET A 1 5.22 10.43 -35.37
CA MET A 1 4.89 10.75 -33.96
C MET A 1 4.35 12.17 -33.85
N ALA A 2 3.21 12.46 -34.49
CA ALA A 2 2.59 13.80 -34.48
C ALA A 2 1.05 13.74 -34.40
N LEU A 3 0.47 12.54 -34.21
CA LEU A 3 -0.99 12.34 -34.19
C LEU A 3 -1.56 12.16 -32.78
N THR A 4 -0.73 12.06 -31.74
CA THR A 4 -1.20 11.84 -30.36
C THR A 4 -1.51 13.13 -29.61
N LEU A 5 -1.07 14.30 -30.11
CA LEU A 5 -1.28 15.59 -29.45
C LEU A 5 -2.59 16.29 -29.85
N TYR A 6 -3.31 15.80 -30.87
CA TYR A 6 -4.56 16.42 -31.33
C TYR A 6 -5.84 15.90 -30.66
N ALA A 7 -5.74 14.93 -29.74
CA ALA A 7 -6.90 14.42 -29.00
C ALA A 7 -7.22 15.22 -27.73
N SER A 8 -6.34 16.14 -27.29
CA SER A 8 -6.55 16.93 -26.06
C SER A 8 -7.16 18.31 -26.29
N GLU A 9 -7.13 18.87 -27.51
CA GLU A 9 -7.65 20.23 -27.76
C GLU A 9 -9.12 20.28 -28.23
N ALA A 10 -9.76 19.14 -28.51
CA ALA A 10 -11.16 19.09 -28.95
C ALA A 10 -12.18 18.80 -27.82
N ALA A 11 -11.72 18.59 -26.59
CA ALA A 11 -12.56 18.19 -25.45
C ALA A 11 -12.89 19.32 -24.46
N GLU A 12 -12.46 20.56 -24.72
CA GLU A 12 -12.60 21.67 -23.77
C GLU A 12 -13.91 22.46 -23.85
N LEU A 13 -14.84 22.15 -24.77
CA LEU A 13 -16.05 22.98 -24.92
C LEU A 13 -17.28 22.58 -24.08
N GLN A 14 -17.23 21.46 -23.35
CA GLN A 14 -18.16 21.10 -22.26
C GLN A 14 -17.71 19.74 -21.71
N SER A 15 -16.92 19.73 -20.64
CA SER A 15 -16.73 18.50 -19.89
C SER A 15 -18.09 18.08 -19.31
N PRO A 16 -18.53 16.82 -19.50
CA PRO A 16 -19.72 16.34 -18.81
C PRO A 16 -19.51 16.52 -17.29
N PRO A 17 -20.59 16.78 -16.53
CA PRO A 17 -20.46 16.89 -15.08
C PRO A 17 -19.78 15.62 -14.54
N PRO A 18 -18.89 15.74 -13.54
CA PRO A 18 -18.20 14.59 -12.98
C PRO A 18 -19.24 13.58 -12.49
N PHE A 19 -19.02 12.31 -12.80
CA PHE A 19 -19.88 11.24 -12.32
C PHE A 19 -19.94 11.27 -10.78
N ALA A 20 -21.15 11.37 -10.25
CA ALA A 20 -21.41 11.35 -8.82
C ALA A 20 -22.32 10.17 -8.49
N ALA A 21 -21.85 9.29 -7.61
CA ALA A 21 -22.63 8.19 -7.07
C ALA A 21 -22.46 8.13 -5.56
N SER A 22 -23.53 7.73 -4.87
CA SER A 22 -23.49 7.46 -3.43
C SER A 22 -22.98 6.04 -3.16
N ASP A 23 -22.52 5.79 -1.94
CA ASP A 23 -22.13 4.44 -1.50
C ASP A 23 -23.26 3.42 -1.66
N HIS A 24 -24.52 3.88 -1.49
CA HIS A 24 -25.70 3.05 -1.71
C HIS A 24 -25.89 2.67 -3.19
N TRP A 25 -25.64 3.61 -4.11
CA TRP A 25 -25.65 3.31 -5.54
C TRP A 25 -24.58 2.28 -5.89
N VAL A 26 -23.36 2.43 -5.37
CA VAL A 26 -22.24 1.49 -5.60
C VAL A 26 -22.58 0.10 -5.07
N SER A 27 -23.10 0.01 -3.85
CA SER A 27 -23.49 -1.27 -3.22
C SER A 27 -24.58 -1.98 -4.03
N ASN A 28 -25.62 -1.24 -4.45
CA ASN A 28 -26.71 -1.80 -5.26
C ASN A 28 -26.24 -2.19 -6.67
N PHE A 29 -25.33 -1.42 -7.25
CA PHE A 29 -24.71 -1.74 -8.54
C PHE A 29 -23.92 -3.04 -8.43
N MET A 30 -23.04 -3.15 -7.43
CA MET A 30 -22.26 -4.36 -7.19
C MET A 30 -23.16 -5.58 -6.95
N HIS A 31 -24.22 -5.44 -6.14
CA HIS A 31 -25.18 -6.50 -5.91
C HIS A 31 -25.92 -6.92 -7.20
N ARG A 32 -26.36 -5.96 -8.02
CA ARG A 32 -27.10 -6.24 -9.27
C ARG A 32 -26.27 -6.99 -10.29
N PHE A 33 -24.98 -6.69 -10.36
CA PHE A 33 -24.06 -7.30 -11.33
C PHE A 33 -23.22 -8.43 -10.70
N GLU A 34 -23.57 -8.87 -9.50
CA GLU A 34 -22.87 -9.93 -8.76
C GLU A 34 -21.36 -9.66 -8.64
N ILE A 35 -20.96 -8.40 -8.48
CA ILE A 35 -19.57 -7.98 -8.32
C ILE A 35 -19.23 -7.96 -6.83
N SER A 36 -18.07 -8.50 -6.49
CA SER A 36 -17.52 -8.47 -5.13
C SER A 36 -16.14 -7.82 -5.12
N LEU A 37 -15.78 -7.24 -3.98
CA LEU A 37 -14.42 -6.78 -3.72
C LEU A 37 -13.59 -7.97 -3.26
N CYS A 38 -12.63 -8.40 -4.09
CA CYS A 38 -11.74 -9.51 -3.77
C CYS A 38 -10.43 -8.96 -3.19
N ARG A 39 -9.98 -9.54 -2.07
CA ARG A 39 -8.71 -9.20 -1.41
C ARG A 39 -7.73 -10.35 -1.53
N ARG A 40 -6.45 -10.04 -1.75
CA ARG A 40 -5.36 -11.04 -1.74
C ARG A 40 -5.27 -11.71 -0.36
N THR A 41 -5.31 -13.05 -0.32
CA THR A 41 -5.37 -13.86 0.92
C THR A 41 -4.03 -14.45 1.36
N ASN A 42 -2.96 -14.32 0.56
CA ASN A 42 -1.64 -14.88 0.87
C ASN A 42 -0.82 -14.02 1.85
N LEU A 43 -1.43 -13.53 2.93
CA LEU A 43 -0.71 -12.89 4.03
C LEU A 43 -0.63 -13.90 5.17
N THR A 44 0.58 -14.24 5.60
CA THR A 44 0.78 -14.99 6.85
C THR A 44 0.38 -14.07 8.00
N VAL A 45 -0.81 -14.29 8.55
CA VAL A 45 -1.30 -13.57 9.72
C VAL A 45 -0.92 -14.42 10.94
N LEU A 46 -0.26 -13.79 11.93
CA LEU A 46 -0.06 -14.42 13.24
C LEU A 46 -1.42 -14.55 13.92
N ASP A 47 -1.60 -15.61 14.70
CA ASP A 47 -2.76 -15.72 15.57
C ASP A 47 -2.86 -14.51 16.52
N ASP A 48 -4.08 -14.04 16.78
CA ASP A 48 -4.32 -12.79 17.51
C ASP A 48 -3.70 -12.84 18.92
N ASP A 49 -3.79 -13.98 19.62
CA ASP A 49 -3.21 -14.14 20.96
C ASP A 49 -1.68 -14.04 20.91
N VAL A 50 -1.07 -14.61 19.88
CA VAL A 50 0.38 -14.55 19.67
C VAL A 50 0.81 -13.12 19.35
N LEU A 51 0.06 -12.40 18.53
CA LEU A 51 0.34 -11.01 18.16
C LEU A 51 0.25 -10.10 19.39
N VAL A 52 -0.83 -10.22 20.17
CA VAL A 52 -1.03 -9.44 21.40
C VAL A 52 0.06 -9.74 22.41
N ASN A 53 0.38 -11.01 22.65
CA ASN A 53 1.42 -11.40 23.59
C ASN A 53 2.80 -10.80 23.20
N ARG A 54 3.18 -10.90 21.92
CA ARG A 54 4.43 -10.29 21.43
C ARG A 54 4.45 -8.78 21.61
N ALA A 55 3.35 -8.10 21.31
CA ALA A 55 3.25 -6.65 21.49
C ALA A 55 3.40 -6.25 22.97
N VAL A 56 2.71 -6.94 23.89
CA VAL A 56 2.79 -6.67 25.33
C VAL A 56 4.20 -6.92 25.88
N CYS A 57 4.83 -8.04 25.51
CA CYS A 57 6.20 -8.34 25.93
C CYS A 57 7.19 -7.29 25.43
N TYR A 58 7.09 -6.90 24.16
CA TYR A 58 7.97 -5.90 23.58
C TYR A 58 7.79 -4.52 24.22
N MET A 59 6.55 -4.10 24.46
CA MET A 59 6.27 -2.82 25.11
C MET A 59 6.74 -2.79 26.57
N SER A 60 6.60 -3.90 27.29
CA SER A 60 7.13 -4.05 28.66
C SER A 60 8.66 -3.91 28.67
N PHE A 61 9.35 -4.59 27.75
CA PHE A 61 10.79 -4.46 27.57
C PHE A 61 11.20 -3.01 27.24
N LEU A 62 10.52 -2.36 26.28
CA LEU A 62 10.84 -0.98 25.90
C LEU A 62 10.67 0.01 27.05
N ARG A 63 9.66 -0.16 27.93
CA ARG A 63 9.47 0.73 29.09
C ARG A 63 10.70 0.80 29.99
N GLU A 64 11.40 -0.32 30.16
CA GLU A 64 12.61 -0.40 30.98
C GLU A 64 13.83 0.18 30.25
N GLN A 65 13.91 0.03 28.92
CA GLN A 65 15.07 0.45 28.14
C GLN A 65 15.01 1.90 27.66
N VAL A 66 13.84 2.44 27.34
CA VAL A 66 13.70 3.80 26.78
C VAL A 66 14.40 4.88 27.63
N PRO A 67 14.35 4.87 28.97
CA PRO A 67 15.05 5.86 29.79
C PRO A 67 16.58 5.78 29.69
N THR A 68 17.15 4.63 29.30
CA THR A 68 18.61 4.41 29.21
C THR A 68 19.15 4.63 27.80
N ILE A 69 18.28 4.71 26.80
CA ILE A 69 18.67 4.89 25.39
C ILE A 69 19.13 6.33 25.15
N ASN A 70 20.36 6.46 24.66
CA ASN A 70 20.87 7.74 24.16
C ASN A 70 20.41 7.95 22.71
N LEU A 71 19.34 8.73 22.54
CA LEU A 71 18.73 9.02 21.24
C LEU A 71 19.68 9.68 20.22
N GLU A 72 20.72 10.40 20.68
CA GLU A 72 21.73 11.00 19.79
C GLU A 72 22.68 9.97 19.19
N LYS A 73 22.85 8.82 19.86
CA LYS A 73 23.73 7.73 19.45
C LYS A 73 22.97 6.53 18.88
N THR A 74 21.65 6.52 18.96
CA THR A 74 20.80 5.47 18.42
C THR A 74 20.49 5.72 16.95
N VAL A 75 20.71 4.68 16.14
CA VAL A 75 20.38 4.67 14.72
C VAL A 75 19.39 3.53 14.47
N LEU A 76 18.24 3.86 13.90
CA LEU A 76 17.24 2.89 13.45
C LEU A 76 17.46 2.66 11.97
N MET A 77 17.56 1.39 11.56
CA MET A 77 17.82 1.01 10.18
C MET A 77 16.83 -0.07 9.78
N ASP A 78 16.32 0.03 8.56
CA ASP A 78 15.48 -1.01 7.98
C ASP A 78 15.69 -1.11 6.47
N GLU A 79 15.43 -2.31 5.94
CA GLU A 79 15.43 -2.59 4.52
C GLU A 79 13.98 -2.69 4.04
N THR A 80 13.60 -1.87 3.07
CA THR A 80 12.28 -1.90 2.47
C THR A 80 12.36 -2.07 0.96
N ALA A 81 11.48 -2.91 0.42
CA ALA A 81 11.32 -3.08 -1.01
C ALA A 81 10.44 -1.96 -1.58
N VAL A 82 10.98 -1.17 -2.51
CA VAL A 82 10.22 -0.19 -3.28
C VAL A 82 9.88 -0.79 -4.64
N TYR A 83 8.62 -1.15 -4.83
CA TYR A 83 8.12 -1.76 -6.06
C TYR A 83 7.90 -0.71 -7.16
N PHE A 84 8.10 -1.11 -8.42
CA PHE A 84 7.92 -0.23 -9.58
C PHE A 84 6.46 0.02 -9.92
N GLU A 85 5.58 -0.84 -9.42
CA GLU A 85 4.13 -0.65 -9.46
C GLU A 85 3.53 -0.93 -8.08
N ASP A 86 2.45 -0.24 -7.78
CA ASP A 86 1.60 -0.54 -6.62
C ASP A 86 0.52 -1.53 -7.06
N ALA A 87 0.84 -2.82 -6.99
CA ALA A 87 -0.12 -3.88 -7.27
C ALA A 87 -1.22 -3.86 -6.19
N ARG A 88 -2.39 -3.31 -6.53
CA ARG A 88 -3.50 -3.17 -5.58
C ARG A 88 -3.83 -4.51 -4.92
N ALA A 89 -3.88 -4.51 -3.59
CA ALA A 89 -4.23 -5.69 -2.79
C ALA A 89 -5.71 -6.10 -2.91
N SER A 90 -6.52 -5.27 -3.57
CA SER A 90 -7.94 -5.48 -3.82
C SER A 90 -8.30 -5.18 -5.27
N THR A 91 -9.18 -5.98 -5.84
CA THR A 91 -9.77 -5.73 -7.16
C THR A 91 -11.26 -6.12 -7.15
N LEU A 92 -12.00 -5.63 -8.14
CA LEU A 92 -13.39 -6.04 -8.38
C LEU A 92 -13.40 -7.25 -9.31
N ASP A 93 -14.20 -8.25 -8.97
CA ASP A 93 -14.46 -9.39 -9.84
C ASP A 93 -15.85 -9.98 -9.54
N ILE A 94 -16.30 -10.89 -10.40
CA ILE A 94 -17.56 -11.62 -10.24
C ILE A 94 -17.49 -12.46 -8.95
N THR A 95 -18.58 -12.42 -8.20
CA THR A 95 -18.73 -13.14 -6.93
C THR A 95 -18.57 -14.65 -7.16
N GLY A 96 -17.73 -15.29 -6.35
CA GLY A 96 -17.44 -16.73 -6.48
C GLY A 96 -16.37 -17.08 -7.52
N ALA A 97 -15.68 -16.10 -8.11
CA ALA A 97 -14.53 -16.35 -8.97
C ALA A 97 -13.45 -17.16 -8.23
N ARG A 98 -13.07 -18.31 -8.80
CA ARG A 98 -12.02 -19.18 -8.23
C ARG A 98 -10.63 -18.54 -8.26
N TYR A 99 -10.35 -17.76 -9.31
CA TYR A 99 -9.12 -17.03 -9.50
C TYR A 99 -9.45 -15.64 -10.01
N VAL A 100 -8.85 -14.64 -9.38
CA VAL A 100 -9.07 -13.23 -9.71
C VAL A 100 -7.77 -12.69 -10.28
N VAL A 101 -7.80 -12.21 -11.53
CA VAL A 101 -6.62 -11.68 -12.21
C VAL A 101 -6.47 -10.20 -11.90
N VAL A 102 -5.41 -9.86 -11.16
CA VAL A 102 -5.01 -8.47 -10.98
C VAL A 102 -4.16 -8.05 -12.18
N ARG A 103 -4.63 -7.04 -12.92
CA ARG A 103 -3.86 -6.49 -14.06
C ARG A 103 -2.68 -5.67 -13.52
N SER A 104 -1.48 -6.00 -13.99
CA SER A 104 -0.24 -5.28 -13.74
C SER A 104 0.27 -4.62 -15.01
N THR A 105 1.23 -3.70 -14.89
CA THR A 105 1.94 -3.14 -16.06
C THR A 105 3.09 -4.04 -16.52
N GLY A 106 3.20 -5.25 -15.94
CA GLY A 106 4.27 -6.20 -16.19
C GLY A 106 5.47 -6.06 -15.25
N PHE A 107 5.43 -5.11 -14.31
CA PHE A 107 6.53 -4.79 -13.40
C PHE A 107 6.24 -5.10 -11.93
N ALA A 108 5.19 -5.88 -11.65
CA ALA A 108 4.72 -6.26 -10.30
C ALA A 108 5.80 -6.78 -9.35
N SER A 109 6.79 -7.48 -9.91
CA SER A 109 7.88 -8.08 -9.13
C SER A 109 9.19 -7.27 -9.21
N MET A 110 9.25 -6.24 -10.07
CA MET A 110 10.40 -5.35 -10.12
C MET A 110 10.38 -4.41 -8.93
N ARG A 111 11.50 -4.37 -8.22
CA ARG A 111 11.69 -3.56 -7.03
C ARG A 111 13.14 -3.14 -6.89
N ILE A 112 13.36 -2.02 -6.24
CA ILE A 112 14.66 -1.64 -5.70
C ILE A 112 14.61 -1.90 -4.20
N THR A 113 15.65 -2.53 -3.68
CA THR A 113 15.87 -2.62 -2.24
C THR A 113 16.42 -1.29 -1.76
N VAL A 114 15.68 -0.64 -0.85
CA VAL A 114 16.08 0.62 -0.24
C VAL A 114 16.40 0.36 1.21
N VAL A 115 17.61 0.74 1.61
CA VAL A 115 18.07 0.65 2.99
C VAL A 115 18.22 2.06 3.52
N ILE A 116 17.51 2.38 4.60
CA ILE A 116 17.56 3.71 5.22
C ILE A 116 17.94 3.53 6.69
N ALA A 117 18.85 4.40 7.13
CA ALA A 117 19.24 4.53 8.53
C ALA A 117 18.92 5.96 9.00
N VAL A 118 18.22 6.08 10.14
CA VAL A 118 17.77 7.35 10.71
C VAL A 118 18.21 7.44 12.18
N SER A 119 18.71 8.61 12.57
CA SER A 119 18.90 8.97 13.99
C SER A 119 17.86 10.01 14.40
N ALA A 120 17.61 10.16 15.71
CA ALA A 120 16.70 11.19 16.22
C ALA A 120 17.11 12.63 15.82
N THR A 121 18.39 12.84 15.49
CA THR A 121 18.92 14.15 15.08
C THR A 121 18.55 14.54 13.64
N GLY A 122 18.05 13.59 12.82
CA GLY A 122 17.75 13.83 11.40
C GLY A 122 18.97 14.16 10.54
N ARG A 123 20.18 14.14 11.09
CA ARG A 123 21.41 14.40 10.35
C ARG A 123 21.76 13.19 9.50
N LYS A 124 22.07 13.42 8.22
CA LYS A 124 22.66 12.42 7.35
C LYS A 124 23.99 11.99 7.97
N LEU A 125 24.08 10.73 8.39
CA LEU A 125 25.35 10.16 8.81
C LEU A 125 26.25 10.13 7.58
N LEU A 126 27.40 10.79 7.65
CA LEU A 126 28.45 10.66 6.65
C LEU A 126 28.97 9.23 6.74
N VAL A 127 28.47 8.37 5.87
CA VAL A 127 29.06 7.06 5.63
C VAL A 127 30.25 7.29 4.70
N TRP A 128 31.42 6.82 5.12
CA TRP A 128 32.70 6.89 4.41
C TRP A 128 32.65 6.20 3.05
#